data_AF-A0A7S0FIV4-F1
#
_entry.id   AF-A0A7S0FIV4-F1
#
_cell.length_a   1.000
_cell.length_b   1.000
_cell.length_c   1.000
_cell.angle_alpha   90.00
_cell.angle_beta   90.00
_cell.angle_gamma   90.00
#
_symmetry.space_group_name_H-M   'P 1'
#
loop_
_entity.id
_entity.type
_entity.pdbx_description
1 polymer ?
#
loop_
_entity_poly.entity_id
_entity_poly.type
_entity_poly.pdbx_seq_one_letter_code
_entity_poly.pdbx_strand_id
1 'polypeptide(L)'
;MVVVSTRMAQQRVVAIFLVSIFCIIYNLRNFHAAESRFDSDRASTRSRNAKSMAKDISTFSSDREGCVSVTIPIDTFVPIFVLVRDRLMSLRTSLDSYRSAIKTPYEIIILDHHSSYPPMLTFLEELSQNSTEVHSLKSWDWRSALNEAANIIHMYLEKRPDAQYYVFTDPDIALLRNHPDVLLFYAALLESCSVYQVVGPHLQISDIPIEYTTNSTSETILEHESYFWTSAIPHMGTWNGAGQHFSDAAIDTTFAMRRRNLRFARLQSPSARVHAPYAAVHTDWYHNSTNIPQDKIWYKTHLNANRKVNHW
;
A
#
# COMPACT_ATOMS: atom_id res chain seq x y z
N MET A 1 87.97 -44.04 -23.52
CA MET A 1 87.82 -44.98 -22.39
C MET A 1 87.87 -44.15 -21.10
N VAL A 2 87.01 -44.45 -20.11
CA VAL A 2 86.90 -43.83 -18.75
C VAL A 2 86.09 -42.51 -18.72
N VAL A 3 84.79 -42.47 -18.35
CA VAL A 3 84.11 -42.40 -17.00
C VAL A 3 84.68 -41.25 -16.13
N VAL A 4 83.95 -40.22 -15.68
CA VAL A 4 83.06 -40.13 -14.48
C VAL A 4 82.64 -38.65 -14.36
N SER A 5 81.38 -38.37 -13.96
CA SER A 5 81.03 -37.49 -12.81
C SER A 5 79.67 -36.80 -12.98
N THR A 6 78.64 -37.35 -12.35
CA THR A 6 77.37 -36.64 -12.07
C THR A 6 76.97 -36.83 -10.61
N ARG A 7 77.88 -36.48 -9.69
CA ARG A 7 77.58 -36.32 -8.25
C ARG A 7 76.82 -35.02 -7.90
N MET A 8 76.42 -34.22 -8.89
CA MET A 8 75.72 -32.93 -8.67
C MET A 8 74.18 -32.99 -8.66
N ALA A 9 73.55 -34.13 -8.98
CA ALA A 9 72.09 -34.20 -9.09
C ALA A 9 71.36 -34.48 -7.75
N GLN A 10 72.01 -35.12 -6.77
CA GLN A 10 71.34 -35.59 -5.54
C GLN A 10 71.21 -34.53 -4.44
N GLN A 11 71.96 -33.43 -4.46
CA GLN A 11 71.86 -32.37 -3.43
C GLN A 11 70.75 -31.34 -3.70
N ARG A 12 70.17 -31.28 -4.90
CA ARG A 12 69.08 -30.32 -5.23
C ARG A 12 67.67 -30.82 -4.87
N VAL A 13 67.48 -32.12 -4.69
CA VAL A 13 66.14 -32.70 -4.45
C VAL A 13 65.70 -32.56 -2.98
N VAL A 14 66.63 -32.58 -2.03
CA VAL A 14 66.29 -32.50 -0.59
C VAL A 14 65.89 -31.08 -0.14
N ALA A 15 66.44 -30.04 -0.78
CA ALA A 15 66.13 -28.65 -0.44
C ALA A 15 64.70 -28.22 -0.85
N ILE A 16 64.13 -28.83 -1.89
CA ILE A 16 62.80 -28.45 -2.41
C ILE A 16 61.67 -29.05 -1.55
N PHE A 17 61.91 -30.20 -0.91
CA PHE A 17 60.90 -30.84 -0.07
C PHE A 17 60.69 -30.15 1.29
N LEU A 18 61.70 -29.51 1.86
CA LEU A 18 61.58 -28.83 3.17
C LEU A 18 60.84 -27.49 3.10
N VAL A 19 60.95 -26.74 2.00
CA VAL A 19 60.23 -25.46 1.80
C VAL A 19 58.72 -25.70 1.61
N SER A 20 58.35 -26.84 1.03
CA SER A 20 56.96 -27.17 0.73
C SER A 20 56.14 -27.54 1.98
N ILE A 21 56.76 -28.17 2.98
CA ILE A 21 56.09 -28.57 4.23
C ILE A 21 55.87 -27.35 5.16
N PHE A 22 56.81 -26.39 5.18
CA PHE A 22 56.65 -25.16 5.98
C PHE A 22 55.53 -24.24 5.47
N CYS A 23 55.33 -24.15 4.15
CA CYS A 23 54.23 -23.36 3.56
C CYS A 23 52.84 -23.95 3.84
N ILE A 24 52.72 -25.27 4.01
CA ILE A 24 51.44 -25.93 4.31
C ILE A 24 51.06 -25.72 5.79
N ILE A 25 52.03 -25.82 6.72
CA ILE A 25 51.78 -25.63 8.15
C ILE A 25 51.49 -24.16 8.49
N TYR A 26 52.13 -23.20 7.81
CA TYR A 26 51.87 -21.77 8.02
C TYR A 26 50.47 -21.35 7.51
N ASN A 27 49.99 -21.96 6.41
CA ASN A 27 48.64 -21.70 5.91
C ASN A 27 47.54 -22.29 6.79
N LEU A 28 47.74 -23.46 7.40
CA LEU A 28 46.75 -24.10 8.26
C LEU A 28 46.54 -23.35 9.59
N ARG A 29 47.59 -22.73 10.16
CA ARG A 29 47.45 -21.89 11.37
C ARG A 29 46.74 -20.56 11.12
N ASN A 30 46.94 -19.95 9.95
CA ASN A 30 46.25 -18.72 9.58
C ASN A 30 44.77 -18.95 9.23
N PHE A 31 44.41 -20.15 8.75
CA PHE A 31 43.01 -20.51 8.48
C PHE A 31 42.18 -20.63 9.76
N HIS A 32 42.67 -21.30 10.80
CA HIS A 32 41.95 -21.41 12.09
C HIS A 32 41.87 -20.09 12.87
N ALA A 33 42.88 -19.21 12.75
CA ALA A 33 42.82 -17.87 13.34
C ALA A 33 41.82 -16.94 12.62
N ALA A 34 41.64 -17.13 11.31
CA ALA A 34 40.66 -16.40 10.52
C ALA A 34 39.22 -16.85 10.84
N GLU A 35 38.96 -18.16 10.98
CA GLU A 35 37.63 -18.68 11.33
C GLU A 35 37.16 -18.25 12.73
N SER A 36 38.04 -18.24 13.73
CA SER A 36 37.67 -17.80 15.10
C SER A 36 37.40 -16.29 15.21
N ARG A 37 38.11 -15.45 14.43
CA ARG A 37 37.77 -14.03 14.30
C ARG A 37 36.48 -13.81 13.51
N PHE A 38 36.23 -14.60 12.46
CA PHE A 38 34.99 -14.51 11.68
C PHE A 38 33.74 -14.85 12.51
N ASP A 39 33.81 -15.87 13.37
CA ASP A 39 32.68 -16.28 14.21
C ASP A 39 32.39 -15.30 15.36
N SER A 40 33.43 -14.72 15.97
CA SER A 40 33.25 -13.69 17.02
C SER A 40 32.70 -12.38 16.45
N ASP A 41 33.12 -11.97 15.25
CA ASP A 41 32.55 -10.81 14.57
C ASP A 41 31.11 -11.05 14.11
N ARG A 42 30.77 -12.28 13.67
CA ARG A 42 29.40 -12.64 13.30
C ARG A 42 28.45 -12.69 14.51
N ALA A 43 28.94 -13.15 15.67
CA ALA A 43 28.19 -13.13 16.93
C ALA A 43 27.99 -11.69 17.47
N SER A 44 29.01 -10.83 17.39
CA SER A 44 28.90 -9.43 17.78
C SER A 44 28.01 -8.61 16.83
N THR A 45 28.02 -8.94 15.53
CA THR A 45 27.17 -8.32 14.51
C THR A 45 25.71 -8.80 14.61
N ARG A 46 25.46 -10.08 14.92
CA ARG A 46 24.11 -10.58 15.26
C ARG A 46 23.53 -9.93 16.52
N SER A 47 24.35 -9.73 17.55
CA SER A 47 23.94 -9.09 18.81
C SER A 47 23.67 -7.58 18.64
N ARG A 48 24.44 -6.88 17.80
CA ARG A 48 24.18 -5.48 17.43
C ARG A 48 22.95 -5.32 16.53
N ASN A 49 22.71 -6.25 15.60
CA ASN A 49 21.52 -6.23 14.74
C ASN A 49 20.24 -6.53 15.54
N ALA A 50 20.26 -7.44 16.52
CA ALA A 50 19.10 -7.71 17.36
C ALA A 50 18.67 -6.51 18.23
N LYS A 51 19.62 -5.63 18.63
CA LYS A 51 19.31 -4.37 19.33
C LYS A 51 18.92 -3.21 18.40
N SER A 52 19.18 -3.33 17.10
CA SER A 52 18.76 -2.35 16.07
C SER A 52 17.38 -2.67 15.48
N MET A 53 16.92 -3.92 15.51
CA MET A 53 15.62 -4.35 14.97
C MET A 53 14.41 -3.90 15.81
N ALA A 54 14.63 -3.35 17.01
CA ALA A 54 13.55 -2.82 17.85
C ALA A 54 12.93 -1.50 17.32
N LYS A 55 13.39 -1.02 16.15
CA LYS A 55 12.96 0.27 15.57
C LYS A 55 12.11 0.15 14.30
N ASP A 56 11.89 -1.06 13.78
CA ASP A 56 11.30 -1.26 12.43
C ASP A 56 9.85 -1.79 12.48
N ILE A 57 9.20 -1.70 13.64
CA ILE A 57 7.88 -2.26 13.87
C ILE A 57 6.96 -1.25 14.56
N SER A 58 5.71 -1.15 14.08
CA SER A 58 4.65 -0.37 14.74
C SER A 58 3.69 -1.30 15.46
N THR A 59 3.15 -0.84 16.60
CA THR A 59 2.32 -1.68 17.48
C THR A 59 0.91 -1.14 17.58
N PHE A 60 -0.06 -2.06 17.57
CA PHE A 60 -1.48 -1.76 17.71
C PHE A 60 -2.12 -2.64 18.79
N SER A 61 -3.00 -2.05 19.58
CA SER A 61 -3.96 -2.75 20.43
C SER A 61 -5.30 -2.03 20.39
N SER A 62 -6.38 -2.68 20.84
CA SER A 62 -7.74 -2.12 20.76
C SER A 62 -8.57 -2.54 21.97
N ASP A 63 -9.55 -1.71 22.32
CA ASP A 63 -10.59 -2.02 23.32
C ASP A 63 -11.73 -2.89 22.77
N ARG A 64 -11.80 -3.07 21.44
CA ARG A 64 -12.82 -3.89 20.80
C ARG A 64 -12.62 -5.36 21.15
N GLU A 65 -13.70 -6.00 21.60
CA GLU A 65 -13.72 -7.42 21.91
C GLU A 65 -13.29 -8.28 20.70
N GLY A 66 -12.44 -9.27 20.96
CA GLY A 66 -11.92 -10.19 19.94
C GLY A 66 -10.73 -9.65 19.14
N CYS A 67 -10.31 -8.40 19.36
CA CYS A 67 -9.08 -7.88 18.79
C CYS A 67 -7.86 -8.25 19.64
N VAL A 68 -6.73 -8.53 18.99
CA VAL A 68 -5.47 -8.89 19.65
C VAL A 68 -4.40 -7.83 19.41
N SER A 69 -3.42 -7.71 20.30
CA SER A 69 -2.28 -6.84 20.05
C SER A 69 -1.43 -7.38 18.90
N VAL A 70 -1.11 -6.51 17.96
CA VAL A 70 -0.36 -6.87 16.75
C VAL A 70 0.77 -5.91 16.48
N THR A 71 1.67 -6.36 15.62
CA THR A 71 2.83 -5.62 15.18
C THR A 71 2.88 -5.64 13.67
N ILE A 72 3.00 -4.47 13.03
CA ILE A 72 3.10 -4.34 11.58
C ILE A 72 4.51 -3.88 11.19
N PRO A 73 5.20 -4.56 10.26
CA PRO A 73 6.47 -4.11 9.71
C PRO A 73 6.33 -2.75 9.01
N ILE A 74 7.27 -1.83 9.27
CA ILE A 74 7.22 -0.47 8.71
C ILE A 74 7.38 -0.43 7.18
N ASP A 75 8.00 -1.47 6.62
CA ASP A 75 8.23 -1.67 5.19
C ASP A 75 7.08 -2.41 4.50
N THR A 76 5.94 -2.61 5.18
CA THR A 76 4.74 -3.22 4.58
C THR A 76 4.36 -2.50 3.29
N PHE A 77 4.43 -3.22 2.18
CA PHE A 77 4.07 -2.70 0.87
C PHE A 77 2.56 -2.90 0.59
N VAL A 78 1.89 -1.84 0.10
CA VAL A 78 0.46 -1.88 -0.19
C VAL A 78 0.15 -1.23 -1.56
N PRO A 79 -0.30 -1.98 -2.59
CA PRO A 79 -0.79 -1.42 -3.84
C PRO A 79 -2.15 -0.74 -3.66
N ILE A 80 -2.34 0.38 -4.35
CA ILE A 80 -3.58 1.18 -4.38
C ILE A 80 -4.16 1.15 -5.78
N PHE A 81 -5.30 0.48 -5.93
CA PHE A 81 -6.05 0.40 -7.18
C PHE A 81 -7.10 1.50 -7.22
N VAL A 82 -7.05 2.34 -8.25
CA VAL A 82 -7.98 3.46 -8.43
C VAL A 82 -8.82 3.21 -9.69
N LEU A 83 -10.14 3.05 -9.52
CA LEU A 83 -11.06 2.90 -10.65
C LEU A 83 -11.49 4.28 -11.15
N VAL A 84 -11.13 4.63 -12.38
CA VAL A 84 -11.30 5.99 -12.92
C VAL A 84 -12.23 6.01 -14.11
N ARG A 85 -12.94 7.12 -14.30
CA ARG A 85 -13.66 7.44 -15.55
C ARG A 85 -13.86 8.94 -15.65
N ASP A 86 -13.21 9.59 -16.61
CA ASP A 86 -13.34 11.01 -16.98
C ASP A 86 -13.02 12.08 -15.91
N ARG A 87 -13.20 11.78 -14.60
CA ARG A 87 -13.09 12.69 -13.45
C ARG A 87 -11.64 13.06 -13.12
N LEU A 88 -11.00 13.76 -14.04
CA LEU A 88 -9.59 14.17 -13.99
C LEU A 88 -9.23 15.01 -12.76
N MET A 89 -10.04 16.02 -12.43
CA MET A 89 -9.75 16.94 -11.32
C MET A 89 -9.77 16.18 -9.99
N SER A 90 -10.82 15.39 -9.75
CA SER A 90 -10.95 14.56 -8.56
C SER A 90 -9.78 13.57 -8.47
N LEU A 91 -9.43 12.90 -9.58
CA LEU A 91 -8.29 11.98 -9.63
C LEU A 91 -6.98 12.68 -9.25
N ARG A 92 -6.68 13.84 -9.84
CA ARG A 92 -5.45 14.59 -9.52
C ARG A 92 -5.38 14.93 -8.04
N THR A 93 -6.47 15.45 -7.47
CA THR A 93 -6.53 15.78 -6.04
C THR A 93 -6.30 14.54 -5.16
N SER A 94 -6.93 13.41 -5.49
CA SER A 94 -6.75 12.15 -4.75
C SER A 94 -5.30 11.66 -4.83
N LEU A 95 -4.72 11.58 -6.03
CA LEU A 95 -3.33 11.14 -6.22
C LEU A 95 -2.32 12.05 -5.52
N ASP A 96 -2.52 13.37 -5.57
CA ASP A 96 -1.66 14.33 -4.91
C ASP A 96 -1.77 14.23 -3.38
N SER A 97 -2.97 13.95 -2.86
CA SER A 97 -3.16 13.65 -1.43
C SER A 97 -2.42 12.38 -1.02
N TYR A 98 -2.44 11.31 -1.82
CA TYR A 98 -1.72 10.06 -1.51
C TYR A 98 -0.20 10.28 -1.52
N ARG A 99 0.31 11.00 -2.52
CA ARG A 99 1.74 11.36 -2.67
C ARG A 99 2.26 12.20 -1.52
N SER A 100 1.46 13.16 -1.07
CA SER A 100 1.84 14.04 0.03
C SER A 100 1.73 13.33 1.39
N ALA A 101 0.62 12.62 1.63
CA ALA A 101 0.26 12.07 2.93
C ALA A 101 0.93 10.74 3.27
N ILE A 102 1.13 9.83 2.31
CA ILE A 102 1.57 8.45 2.60
C ILE A 102 3.10 8.35 2.51
N LYS A 103 3.72 7.68 3.49
CA LYS A 103 5.17 7.35 3.48
C LYS A 103 5.47 5.85 3.54
N THR A 104 4.50 5.04 3.97
CA THR A 104 4.52 3.59 3.78
C THR A 104 4.82 3.25 2.31
N PRO A 105 5.58 2.20 1.99
CA PRO A 105 5.77 1.79 0.59
C PRO A 105 4.43 1.46 -0.08
N TYR A 106 4.15 2.10 -1.22
CA TYR A 106 2.97 1.82 -2.04
C TYR A 106 3.28 2.06 -3.52
N GLU A 107 2.40 1.57 -4.37
CA GLU A 107 2.29 2.04 -5.75
C GLU A 107 0.83 2.21 -6.14
N ILE A 108 0.60 2.97 -7.20
CA ILE A 108 -0.74 3.27 -7.69
C ILE A 108 -0.93 2.54 -9.01
N ILE A 109 -2.05 1.81 -9.11
CA ILE A 109 -2.49 1.13 -10.32
C ILE A 109 -3.82 1.76 -10.73
N ILE A 110 -3.85 2.35 -11.92
CA ILE A 110 -5.06 2.96 -12.47
C ILE A 110 -5.85 1.91 -13.27
N LEU A 111 -7.14 1.83 -12.99
CA LEU A 111 -8.09 1.01 -13.74
C LEU A 111 -9.03 1.96 -14.47
N ASP A 112 -8.81 2.18 -15.77
CA ASP A 112 -9.61 3.11 -16.56
C ASP A 112 -10.86 2.44 -17.13
N HIS A 113 -12.03 2.92 -16.71
CA HIS A 113 -13.33 2.43 -17.15
C HIS A 113 -13.90 3.26 -18.30
N HIS A 114 -13.22 3.19 -19.45
CA HIS A 114 -13.62 3.87 -20.68
C HIS A 114 -13.71 5.39 -20.51
N SER A 115 -12.65 6.03 -20.01
CA SER A 115 -12.54 7.48 -20.12
C SER A 115 -12.59 7.90 -21.60
N SER A 116 -13.21 9.04 -21.83
CA SER A 116 -13.43 9.66 -23.13
C SER A 116 -13.13 11.16 -23.13
N TYR A 117 -12.98 11.75 -21.94
CA TYR A 117 -12.59 13.15 -21.78
C TYR A 117 -11.15 13.35 -22.28
N PRO A 118 -10.89 14.17 -23.33
CA PRO A 118 -9.57 14.22 -23.94
C PRO A 118 -8.43 14.59 -22.96
N PRO A 119 -8.58 15.57 -22.05
CA PRO A 119 -7.55 15.84 -21.04
C PRO A 119 -7.31 14.68 -20.05
N MET A 120 -8.32 13.85 -19.78
CA MET A 120 -8.15 12.63 -18.98
C MET A 120 -7.30 11.61 -19.72
N LEU A 121 -7.55 11.40 -21.02
CA LEU A 121 -6.77 10.48 -21.84
C LEU A 121 -5.29 10.90 -21.92
N THR A 122 -5.02 12.18 -22.15
CA THR A 122 -3.66 12.73 -22.10
C THR A 122 -3.01 12.50 -20.74
N PHE A 123 -3.74 12.71 -19.65
CA PHE A 123 -3.21 12.46 -18.31
C PHE A 123 -2.90 10.98 -18.03
N LEU A 124 -3.74 10.05 -18.50
CA LEU A 124 -3.48 8.62 -18.40
C LEU A 124 -2.23 8.19 -19.16
N GLU A 125 -2.02 8.75 -20.36
CA GLU A 125 -0.79 8.54 -21.14
C GLU A 125 0.45 9.07 -20.40
N GLU A 126 0.37 10.27 -19.81
CA GLU A 126 1.44 10.85 -18.98
C GLU A 126 1.76 9.96 -17.76
N LEU A 127 0.74 9.42 -17.08
CA LEU A 127 0.93 8.49 -15.97
C LEU A 127 1.67 7.23 -16.42
N SER A 128 1.27 6.65 -17.56
CA SER A 128 1.92 5.46 -18.12
C SER A 128 3.38 5.71 -18.51
N GLN A 129 3.67 6.86 -19.13
CA GLN A 129 5.05 7.26 -19.46
C GLN A 129 5.92 7.44 -18.21
N ASN A 130 5.31 7.86 -17.09
CA ASN A 130 5.96 7.98 -15.79
C ASN A 130 5.93 6.69 -14.96
N SER A 131 5.83 5.52 -15.61
CA SER A 131 5.88 4.18 -14.99
C SER A 131 4.73 3.86 -14.02
N THR A 132 3.62 4.60 -14.06
CA THR A 132 2.38 4.20 -13.36
C THR A 132 1.67 3.15 -14.21
N GLU A 133 1.24 2.04 -13.60
CA GLU A 133 0.50 1.00 -14.32
C GLU A 133 -0.94 1.48 -14.59
N VAL A 134 -1.35 1.48 -15.86
CA VAL A 134 -2.69 1.90 -16.30
C VAL A 134 -3.33 0.75 -17.09
N HIS A 135 -4.47 0.26 -16.61
CA HIS A 135 -5.27 -0.77 -17.27
C HIS A 135 -6.53 -0.18 -17.86
N SER A 136 -6.67 -0.16 -19.18
CA SER A 136 -7.95 0.10 -19.82
C SER A 136 -8.85 -1.14 -19.69
N LEU A 137 -9.95 -0.99 -18.94
CA LEU A 137 -10.92 -2.07 -18.76
C LEU A 137 -11.71 -2.30 -20.04
N LYS A 138 -11.92 -3.57 -20.39
CA LYS A 138 -12.67 -3.96 -21.60
C LYS A 138 -14.18 -3.90 -21.38
N SER A 139 -14.61 -4.09 -20.14
CA SER A 139 -16.02 -4.16 -19.77
C SER A 139 -16.70 -2.79 -19.83
N TRP A 140 -17.80 -2.71 -20.57
CA TRP A 140 -18.59 -1.49 -20.70
C TRP A 140 -19.53 -1.25 -19.53
N ASP A 141 -20.22 -2.29 -19.08
CA ASP A 141 -21.12 -2.18 -17.94
C ASP A 141 -20.35 -2.21 -16.62
N TRP A 142 -20.93 -1.53 -15.64
CA TRP A 142 -20.38 -1.35 -14.31
C TRP A 142 -20.04 -2.66 -13.60
N ARG A 143 -20.95 -3.64 -13.61
CA ARG A 143 -20.76 -4.88 -12.84
C ARG A 143 -19.63 -5.72 -13.43
N SER A 144 -19.56 -5.79 -14.75
CA SER A 144 -18.47 -6.47 -15.45
C SER A 144 -17.13 -5.75 -15.23
N ALA A 145 -17.11 -4.42 -15.23
CA ALA A 145 -15.90 -3.65 -14.93
C ALA A 145 -15.35 -3.91 -13.52
N LEU A 146 -16.23 -4.03 -12.51
CA LEU A 146 -15.82 -4.43 -11.16
C LEU A 146 -15.25 -5.85 -11.11
N ASN A 147 -15.86 -6.79 -11.83
CA ASN A 147 -15.36 -8.16 -11.91
C ASN A 147 -14.00 -8.23 -12.61
N GLU A 148 -13.82 -7.43 -13.66
CA GLU A 148 -12.55 -7.28 -14.37
C GLU A 148 -11.48 -6.66 -13.47
N ALA A 149 -11.81 -5.60 -12.74
CA ALA A 149 -10.95 -5.01 -11.71
C ALA A 149 -10.55 -6.03 -10.64
N ALA A 150 -11.49 -6.83 -10.13
CA ALA A 150 -11.19 -7.90 -9.18
C ALA A 150 -10.20 -8.94 -9.74
N ASN A 151 -10.31 -9.27 -11.03
CA ASN A 151 -9.38 -10.17 -11.70
C ASN A 151 -7.98 -9.55 -11.85
N ILE A 152 -7.90 -8.27 -12.23
CA ILE A 152 -6.62 -7.54 -12.35
C ILE A 152 -5.91 -7.48 -11.00
N ILE A 153 -6.63 -7.12 -9.93
CA ILE A 153 -6.10 -7.10 -8.55
C ILE A 153 -5.57 -8.49 -8.17
N HIS A 154 -6.35 -9.54 -8.42
CA HIS A 154 -5.92 -10.90 -8.10
C HIS A 154 -4.64 -11.28 -8.85
N MET A 155 -4.58 -11.07 -10.16
CA MET A 155 -3.38 -11.35 -10.97
C MET A 155 -2.17 -10.53 -10.53
N TYR A 156 -2.39 -9.27 -10.13
CA TYR A 156 -1.34 -8.41 -9.60
C TYR A 156 -0.77 -8.99 -8.30
N LEU A 157 -1.64 -9.38 -7.37
CA LEU A 157 -1.25 -9.95 -6.08
C LEU A 157 -0.53 -11.29 -6.23
N GLU A 158 -0.89 -12.12 -7.21
CA GLU A 158 -0.13 -13.36 -7.50
C GLU A 158 1.33 -13.07 -7.94
N LYS A 159 1.56 -11.96 -8.65
CA LYS A 159 2.90 -11.54 -9.08
C LYS A 159 3.72 -10.84 -7.98
N ARG A 160 3.07 -10.39 -6.91
CA ARG A 160 3.65 -9.56 -5.85
C ARG A 160 3.49 -10.19 -4.47
N PRO A 161 4.02 -11.40 -4.19
CA PRO A 161 3.78 -12.15 -2.97
C PRO A 161 4.14 -11.40 -1.67
N ASP A 162 4.90 -10.31 -1.75
CA ASP A 162 5.16 -9.35 -0.68
C ASP A 162 3.92 -8.56 -0.22
N ALA A 163 2.99 -8.23 -1.13
CA ALA A 163 1.81 -7.41 -0.87
C ALA A 163 0.69 -8.15 -0.08
N GLN A 164 0.70 -8.08 1.25
CA GLN A 164 -0.31 -8.76 2.09
C GLN A 164 -1.66 -8.03 2.17
N TYR A 165 -1.70 -6.78 1.74
CA TYR A 165 -2.89 -5.93 1.73
C TYR A 165 -3.01 -5.26 0.37
N TYR A 166 -4.19 -4.73 0.07
CA TYR A 166 -4.38 -3.82 -1.06
C TYR A 166 -5.51 -2.84 -0.76
N VAL A 167 -5.48 -1.68 -1.42
CA VAL A 167 -6.56 -0.69 -1.38
C VAL A 167 -7.28 -0.69 -2.71
N PHE A 168 -8.61 -0.64 -2.67
CA PHE A 168 -9.43 -0.29 -3.83
C PHE A 168 -10.16 1.01 -3.55
N THR A 169 -10.09 1.96 -4.48
CA THR A 169 -10.68 3.27 -4.28
C THR A 169 -11.29 3.90 -5.51
N ASP A 170 -12.25 4.78 -5.27
CA ASP A 170 -12.79 5.74 -6.23
C ASP A 170 -11.77 6.86 -6.52
N PRO A 171 -11.91 7.58 -7.65
CA PRO A 171 -10.96 8.62 -8.06
C PRO A 171 -11.13 9.91 -7.26
N ASP A 172 -12.17 10.05 -6.44
CA ASP A 172 -12.58 11.27 -5.76
C ASP A 172 -12.40 11.23 -4.24
N ILE A 173 -11.66 10.26 -3.72
CA ILE A 173 -11.34 10.17 -2.29
C ILE A 173 -9.93 10.71 -2.04
N ALA A 174 -9.83 11.80 -1.29
CA ALA A 174 -8.54 12.39 -0.92
C ALA A 174 -8.30 12.30 0.58
N LEU A 175 -7.07 12.01 1.01
CA LEU A 175 -6.74 11.96 2.43
C LEU A 175 -6.73 13.38 3.02
N LEU A 176 -7.42 13.58 4.15
CA LEU A 176 -7.67 14.91 4.71
C LEU A 176 -6.39 15.58 5.24
N ARG A 177 -5.44 14.79 5.75
CA ARG A 177 -4.24 15.27 6.43
C ARG A 177 -3.03 14.42 6.09
N ASN A 178 -1.85 14.97 6.30
CA ASN A 178 -0.59 14.26 6.12
C ASN A 178 -0.37 13.24 7.24
N HIS A 179 -0.79 11.99 7.01
CA HIS A 179 -0.59 10.87 7.93
C HIS A 179 0.26 9.78 7.28
N PRO A 180 1.59 9.80 7.52
CA PRO A 180 2.57 8.98 6.82
C PRO A 180 2.34 7.47 6.97
N ASP A 181 1.64 7.07 8.03
CA ASP A 181 1.43 5.71 8.50
C ASP A 181 -0.01 5.20 8.31
N VAL A 182 -0.87 5.91 7.56
CA VAL A 182 -2.29 5.53 7.35
C VAL A 182 -2.46 4.08 6.87
N LEU A 183 -1.59 3.63 5.95
CA LEU A 183 -1.66 2.26 5.42
C LEU A 183 -1.26 1.22 6.48
N LEU A 184 -0.28 1.55 7.33
CA LEU A 184 0.15 0.67 8.43
C LEU A 184 -0.94 0.59 9.50
N PHE A 185 -1.60 1.70 9.82
CA PHE A 185 -2.71 1.73 10.77
C PHE A 185 -3.88 0.86 10.28
N TYR A 186 -4.26 0.95 9.00
CA TYR A 186 -5.32 0.11 8.43
C TYR A 186 -4.94 -1.37 8.39
N ALA A 187 -3.70 -1.68 8.02
CA ALA A 187 -3.17 -3.04 8.08
C ALA A 187 -3.21 -3.59 9.51
N ALA A 188 -2.83 -2.78 10.50
CA ALA A 188 -2.86 -3.16 11.91
C ALA A 188 -4.27 -3.42 12.41
N LEU A 189 -5.25 -2.61 12.02
CA LEU A 189 -6.64 -2.82 12.40
C LEU A 189 -7.21 -4.10 11.79
N LEU A 190 -6.89 -4.38 10.52
CA LEU A 190 -7.23 -5.65 9.88
C LEU A 190 -6.56 -6.82 10.62
N GLU A 191 -5.27 -6.78 10.90
CA GLU A 191 -4.57 -7.89 11.54
C GLU A 191 -5.05 -8.12 13.00
N SER A 192 -5.25 -7.04 13.74
CA SER A 192 -5.71 -7.07 15.13
C SER A 192 -7.13 -7.60 15.25
N CYS A 193 -8.03 -7.10 14.41
CA CYS A 193 -9.45 -7.38 14.46
C CYS A 193 -9.86 -8.22 13.25
N SER A 194 -9.64 -9.54 13.33
CA SER A 194 -9.89 -10.49 12.24
C SER A 194 -11.34 -10.51 11.73
N VAL A 195 -12.29 -10.02 12.54
CA VAL A 195 -13.70 -9.83 12.18
C VAL A 195 -13.89 -8.89 10.99
N TYR A 196 -13.03 -7.89 10.82
CA TYR A 196 -13.16 -6.93 9.73
C TYR A 196 -12.63 -7.49 8.42
N GLN A 197 -13.45 -7.40 7.38
CA GLN A 197 -13.07 -7.68 6.00
C GLN A 197 -12.43 -6.45 5.33
N VAL A 198 -12.93 -5.26 5.67
CA VAL A 198 -12.53 -3.99 5.04
C VAL A 198 -12.29 -2.92 6.11
N VAL A 199 -11.21 -2.15 5.94
CA VAL A 199 -10.94 -0.95 6.75
C VAL A 199 -10.71 0.23 5.82
N GLY A 200 -11.20 1.41 6.20
CA GLY A 200 -11.03 2.63 5.40
C GLY A 200 -11.39 3.88 6.21
N PRO A 201 -11.29 5.06 5.61
CA PRO A 201 -11.55 6.32 6.29
C PRO A 201 -13.05 6.57 6.54
N HIS A 202 -13.36 7.27 7.62
CA HIS A 202 -14.53 8.14 7.67
C HIS A 202 -14.37 9.30 6.68
N LEU A 203 -15.47 9.74 6.10
CA LEU A 203 -15.50 10.95 5.29
C LEU A 203 -15.82 12.15 6.17
N GLN A 204 -14.95 13.16 6.11
CA GLN A 204 -15.15 14.44 6.77
C GLN A 204 -16.34 15.16 6.11
N ILE A 205 -17.32 15.54 6.93
CA ILE A 205 -18.55 16.20 6.50
C ILE A 205 -18.76 17.58 7.13
N SER A 206 -18.04 17.91 8.20
CA SER A 206 -18.32 19.13 8.97
C SER A 206 -17.92 20.44 8.28
N ASP A 207 -17.10 20.36 7.23
CA ASP A 207 -16.56 21.50 6.47
C ASP A 207 -16.99 21.48 4.99
N ILE A 208 -18.01 20.67 4.65
CA ILE A 208 -18.62 20.70 3.32
C ILE A 208 -19.22 22.09 3.07
N PRO A 209 -18.88 22.76 1.94
CA PRO A 209 -19.38 24.10 1.63
C PRO A 209 -20.90 24.18 1.55
N ILE A 210 -21.47 25.29 2.00
CA ILE A 210 -22.93 25.49 2.03
C ILE A 210 -23.52 25.44 0.61
N GLU A 211 -22.79 25.91 -0.40
CA GLU A 211 -23.18 25.90 -1.81
C GLU A 211 -23.34 24.49 -2.38
N TYR A 212 -22.66 23.50 -1.77
CA TYR A 212 -22.90 22.10 -2.07
C TYR A 212 -24.23 21.66 -1.45
N THR A 213 -24.46 22.00 -0.18
CA THR A 213 -25.61 21.56 0.63
C THR A 213 -26.97 22.07 0.14
N THR A 214 -27.03 23.22 -0.54
CA THR A 214 -28.29 23.79 -1.06
C THR A 214 -28.90 23.01 -2.24
N ASN A 215 -28.25 21.93 -2.70
CA ASN A 215 -28.81 21.02 -3.70
C ASN A 215 -29.49 19.83 -3.01
N SER A 216 -30.68 19.41 -3.50
CA SER A 216 -31.47 18.33 -2.87
C SER A 216 -30.73 17.00 -2.75
N THR A 217 -29.75 16.72 -3.62
CA THR A 217 -28.90 15.52 -3.52
C THR A 217 -27.90 15.60 -2.37
N SER A 218 -27.47 16.80 -1.99
CA SER A 218 -26.42 17.01 -0.99
C SER A 218 -26.95 16.92 0.43
N GLU A 219 -28.20 17.33 0.68
CA GLU A 219 -28.90 17.09 1.95
C GLU A 219 -28.97 15.58 2.23
N THR A 220 -29.31 14.77 1.22
CA THR A 220 -29.35 13.29 1.37
C THR A 220 -27.98 12.68 1.64
N ILE A 221 -26.89 13.27 1.13
CA ILE A 221 -25.52 12.81 1.37
C ILE A 221 -25.10 13.14 2.81
N LEU A 222 -25.39 14.36 3.28
CA LEU A 222 -25.11 14.74 4.66
C LEU A 222 -25.85 13.85 5.65
N GLU A 223 -27.13 13.58 5.42
CA GLU A 223 -27.92 12.68 6.25
C GLU A 223 -27.34 11.26 6.25
N HIS A 224 -27.02 10.73 5.07
CA HIS A 224 -26.44 9.39 4.90
C HIS A 224 -25.08 9.27 5.59
N GLU A 225 -24.18 10.22 5.41
CA GLU A 225 -22.85 10.16 6.03
C GLU A 225 -22.90 10.48 7.54
N SER A 226 -23.81 11.35 7.98
CA SER A 226 -24.03 11.62 9.40
C SER A 226 -24.47 10.36 10.15
N TYR A 227 -25.21 9.46 9.48
CA TYR A 227 -25.53 8.16 10.05
C TYR A 227 -24.27 7.38 10.43
N PHE A 228 -23.26 7.28 9.56
CA PHE A 228 -22.02 6.58 9.91
C PHE A 228 -21.29 7.20 11.10
N TRP A 229 -21.35 8.52 11.26
CA TRP A 229 -20.75 9.22 12.41
C TRP A 229 -21.49 9.02 13.74
N THR A 230 -22.79 8.70 13.69
CA THR A 230 -23.67 8.70 14.88
C THR A 230 -24.25 7.33 15.23
N SER A 231 -24.21 6.37 14.30
CA SER A 231 -24.89 5.08 14.46
C SER A 231 -24.17 4.09 15.38
N ALA A 232 -22.87 4.26 15.61
CA ALA A 232 -22.05 3.34 16.39
C ALA A 232 -21.20 4.06 17.42
N ILE A 233 -21.11 3.50 18.62
CA ILE A 233 -20.17 3.94 19.64
C ILE A 233 -18.74 3.66 19.10
N PRO A 234 -17.86 4.67 18.99
CA PRO A 234 -16.51 4.45 18.54
C PRO A 234 -15.71 3.56 19.49
N HIS A 235 -14.91 2.67 18.91
CA HIS A 235 -13.86 1.92 19.58
C HIS A 235 -12.56 2.73 19.62
N MET A 236 -11.67 2.37 20.54
CA MET A 236 -10.35 2.98 20.68
C MET A 236 -9.24 1.99 20.36
N GLY A 237 -8.49 2.29 19.29
CA GLY A 237 -7.23 1.62 18.95
C GLY A 237 -6.04 2.44 19.45
N THR A 238 -5.12 1.82 20.19
CA THR A 238 -3.84 2.45 20.55
C THR A 238 -2.80 2.09 19.50
N TRP A 239 -2.37 3.08 18.73
CA TRP A 239 -1.35 2.94 17.70
C TRP A 239 -0.09 3.72 18.09
N ASN A 240 1.04 3.02 18.26
CA ASN A 240 2.30 3.61 18.68
C ASN A 240 2.18 4.52 19.92
N GLY A 241 1.32 4.12 20.87
CA GLY A 241 1.03 4.84 22.10
C GLY A 241 0.01 5.99 21.98
N ALA A 242 -0.53 6.26 20.79
CA ALA A 242 -1.58 7.25 20.56
C ALA A 242 -2.95 6.58 20.35
N GLY A 243 -3.99 7.07 21.05
CA GLY A 243 -5.36 6.60 20.88
C GLY A 243 -6.00 7.12 19.60
N GLN A 244 -6.67 6.25 18.87
CA GLN A 244 -7.31 6.51 17.57
C GLN A 244 -8.70 5.89 17.56
N HIS A 245 -9.70 6.65 17.10
CA HIS A 245 -11.08 6.17 17.05
C HIS A 245 -11.38 5.46 15.73
N PHE A 246 -12.16 4.39 15.81
CA PHE A 246 -12.75 3.71 14.65
C PHE A 246 -14.14 3.17 15.01
N SER A 247 -15.01 3.01 14.02
CA SER A 247 -16.40 2.60 14.23
C SER A 247 -16.82 1.51 13.25
N ASP A 248 -17.75 0.65 13.68
CA ASP A 248 -18.44 -0.28 12.81
C ASP A 248 -19.32 0.48 11.81
N ALA A 249 -18.92 0.49 10.55
CA ALA A 249 -19.65 1.21 9.51
C ALA A 249 -19.35 0.63 8.13
N ALA A 250 -20.37 0.60 7.26
CA ALA A 250 -20.24 0.07 5.92
C ALA A 250 -19.22 0.88 5.09
N ILE A 251 -18.36 0.17 4.37
CA ILE A 251 -17.43 0.75 3.40
C ILE A 251 -17.64 0.04 2.08
N ASP A 252 -17.72 0.81 1.01
CA ASP A 252 -17.75 0.27 -0.34
C ASP A 252 -16.36 0.38 -1.00
N THR A 253 -16.13 1.52 -1.66
CA THR A 253 -14.96 1.85 -2.46
C THR A 253 -14.27 3.12 -1.97
N THR A 254 -14.58 3.56 -0.75
CA THR A 254 -13.98 4.75 -0.13
C THR A 254 -12.61 4.41 0.46
N PHE A 255 -11.53 4.46 -0.34
CA PHE A 255 -10.16 4.11 0.07
C PHE A 255 -10.11 2.82 0.92
N ALA A 256 -10.71 1.77 0.38
CA ALA A 256 -11.09 0.58 1.13
C ALA A 256 -9.96 -0.47 1.11
N MET A 257 -9.25 -0.62 2.21
CA MET A 257 -8.18 -1.59 2.40
C MET A 257 -8.74 -2.98 2.73
N ARG A 258 -8.13 -4.00 2.12
CA ARG A 258 -8.47 -5.43 2.27
C ARG A 258 -7.19 -6.24 2.46
N ARG A 259 -7.33 -7.43 3.07
CA ARG A 259 -6.26 -8.46 3.05
C ARG A 259 -6.17 -9.08 1.67
N ARG A 260 -4.98 -9.54 1.27
CA ARG A 260 -4.72 -10.21 -0.02
C ARG A 260 -5.72 -11.33 -0.32
N ASN A 261 -6.02 -12.15 0.68
CA ASN A 261 -6.84 -13.35 0.52
C ASN A 261 -8.34 -13.04 0.36
N LEU A 262 -8.74 -11.78 0.59
CA LEU A 262 -10.09 -11.33 0.34
C LEU A 262 -10.18 -10.78 -1.08
N ARG A 263 -10.86 -11.53 -1.96
CA ARG A 263 -11.16 -11.05 -3.32
C ARG A 263 -12.02 -9.80 -3.25
N PHE A 264 -11.71 -8.82 -4.10
CA PHE A 264 -12.46 -7.57 -4.17
C PHE A 264 -13.93 -7.83 -4.52
N ALA A 265 -14.81 -7.30 -3.69
CA ALA A 265 -16.23 -7.09 -3.96
C ALA A 265 -16.70 -5.80 -3.27
N ARG A 266 -17.83 -5.27 -3.76
CA ARG A 266 -18.49 -4.10 -3.16
C ARG A 266 -19.15 -4.45 -1.84
N LEU A 267 -19.25 -3.45 -0.97
CA LEU A 267 -19.99 -3.53 0.31
C LEU A 267 -19.64 -4.77 1.16
N GLN A 268 -18.35 -5.14 1.20
CA GLN A 268 -17.88 -6.25 2.02
C GLN A 268 -17.94 -5.89 3.50
N SER A 269 -18.48 -6.78 4.31
CA SER A 269 -18.74 -6.59 5.73
C SER A 269 -18.33 -7.83 6.54
N PRO A 270 -17.94 -7.71 7.82
CA PRO A 270 -17.89 -6.47 8.62
C PRO A 270 -16.81 -5.50 8.15
N SER A 271 -17.03 -4.19 8.36
CA SER A 271 -16.09 -3.15 7.97
C SER A 271 -15.95 -2.08 9.05
N ALA A 272 -14.77 -1.47 9.11
CA ALA A 272 -14.46 -0.43 10.09
C ALA A 272 -14.07 0.87 9.38
N ARG A 273 -14.74 1.97 9.74
CA ARG A 273 -14.32 3.32 9.32
C ARG A 273 -13.46 3.96 10.41
N VAL A 274 -12.36 4.56 10.01
CA VAL A 274 -11.38 5.19 10.91
C VAL A 274 -11.58 6.70 10.93
N HIS A 275 -11.58 7.28 12.13
CA HIS A 275 -11.80 8.70 12.33
C HIS A 275 -10.56 9.53 11.99
N ALA A 276 -10.66 10.84 12.14
CA ALA A 276 -9.47 11.70 12.15
C ALA A 276 -8.46 11.15 13.18
N PRO A 277 -7.17 11.11 12.83
CA PRO A 277 -6.55 11.81 11.72
C PRO A 277 -6.50 11.04 10.38
N TYR A 278 -6.88 9.76 10.35
CA TYR A 278 -6.82 8.91 9.17
C TYR A 278 -8.04 9.05 8.24
N ALA A 279 -8.95 9.98 8.54
CA ALA A 279 -10.10 10.31 7.72
C ALA A 279 -9.73 10.87 6.34
N ALA A 280 -10.71 10.85 5.44
CA ALA A 280 -10.62 11.34 4.08
C ALA A 280 -11.74 12.35 3.78
N VAL A 281 -11.65 12.98 2.61
CA VAL A 281 -12.71 13.80 2.02
C VAL A 281 -13.13 13.20 0.69
N HIS A 282 -14.39 13.40 0.35
CA HIS A 282 -14.88 13.16 -0.99
C HIS A 282 -14.78 14.47 -1.77
N THR A 283 -13.79 14.59 -2.65
CA THR A 283 -13.39 15.82 -3.35
C THR A 283 -14.55 16.49 -4.09
N ASP A 284 -15.43 15.69 -4.67
CA ASP A 284 -16.62 16.15 -5.40
C ASP A 284 -17.63 16.96 -4.56
N TRP A 285 -17.57 16.87 -3.23
CA TRP A 285 -18.42 17.65 -2.30
C TRP A 285 -17.93 19.07 -2.09
N TYR A 286 -16.70 19.37 -2.52
CA TYR A 286 -16.06 20.68 -2.33
C TYR A 286 -16.04 21.50 -3.64
N HIS A 287 -16.66 21.00 -4.70
CA HIS A 287 -16.82 21.75 -5.94
C HIS A 287 -17.88 22.84 -5.79
N ASN A 288 -17.54 24.06 -6.21
CA ASN A 288 -18.48 25.16 -6.27
C ASN A 288 -19.60 24.85 -7.28
N SER A 289 -20.86 24.88 -6.82
CA SER A 289 -22.03 24.62 -7.65
C SER A 289 -22.21 25.64 -8.79
N THR A 290 -21.65 26.84 -8.67
CA THR A 290 -21.65 27.86 -9.74
C THR A 290 -20.49 27.74 -10.73
N ASN A 291 -19.51 26.87 -10.46
CA ASN A 291 -18.35 26.66 -11.32
C ASN A 291 -17.92 25.18 -11.29
N ILE A 292 -18.74 24.33 -11.92
CA ILE A 292 -18.51 22.89 -11.96
C ILE A 292 -17.33 22.60 -12.91
N PRO A 293 -16.35 21.77 -12.48
CA PRO A 293 -15.25 21.35 -13.34
C PRO A 293 -15.70 20.72 -14.67
N GLN A 294 -14.99 21.05 -15.76
CA GLN A 294 -15.37 20.64 -17.12
C GLN A 294 -15.39 19.13 -17.31
N ASP A 295 -14.49 18.42 -16.65
CA ASP A 295 -14.43 16.96 -16.61
C ASP A 295 -15.67 16.34 -15.95
N LYS A 296 -16.19 16.95 -14.87
CA LYS A 296 -17.44 16.55 -14.22
C LYS A 296 -18.66 16.80 -15.10
N ILE A 297 -18.68 17.93 -15.84
CA ILE A 297 -19.71 18.21 -16.85
C ILE A 297 -19.64 17.15 -17.98
N TRP A 298 -18.44 16.85 -18.46
CA TRP A 298 -18.21 15.83 -19.48
C TRP A 298 -18.71 14.46 -19.02
N TYR A 299 -18.25 14.00 -17.86
CA TYR A 299 -18.65 12.74 -17.25
C TYR A 299 -20.18 12.60 -17.18
N LYS A 300 -20.89 13.60 -16.61
CA LYS A 300 -22.35 13.57 -16.50
C LYS A 300 -23.07 13.50 -17.84
N THR A 301 -22.59 14.22 -18.85
CA THR A 301 -23.22 14.26 -20.18
C THR A 301 -22.95 12.99 -20.99
N HIS A 302 -21.80 12.35 -20.78
CA HIS A 302 -21.38 11.14 -21.51
C HIS A 302 -21.74 9.82 -20.79
N LEU A 303 -22.14 9.89 -19.52
CA LEU A 303 -22.81 8.81 -18.78
C LEU A 303 -24.16 8.44 -19.41
N ASN A 304 -24.98 9.44 -19.75
CA ASN A 304 -26.36 9.25 -20.19
C ASN A 304 -26.50 8.71 -21.62
N ALA A 305 -25.50 8.93 -22.47
CA ALA A 305 -25.43 8.33 -23.80
C ALA A 305 -25.25 6.80 -23.73
N ASN A 306 -24.74 6.28 -22.60
CA ASN A 306 -24.37 4.88 -22.41
C ASN A 306 -25.04 4.30 -21.14
N ARG A 307 -26.37 4.12 -21.17
CA ARG A 307 -27.34 3.69 -20.10
C ARG A 307 -26.99 2.45 -19.23
N LYS A 308 -25.73 2.09 -19.02
CA LYS A 308 -25.25 0.93 -18.25
C LYS A 308 -24.12 1.25 -17.25
N VAL A 309 -23.84 2.53 -17.02
CA VAL A 309 -22.81 3.00 -16.08
C VAL A 309 -23.52 3.61 -14.87
N ASN A 310 -23.27 3.06 -13.68
CA ASN A 310 -23.79 3.64 -12.44
C ASN A 310 -23.01 4.92 -12.09
N HIS A 311 -23.65 5.80 -11.32
CA HIS A 311 -23.03 7.02 -10.83
C HIS A 311 -21.90 6.70 -9.86
N TRP A 312 -20.81 7.44 -10.02
CA TRP A 312 -19.73 7.60 -9.08
C TRP A 312 -19.68 9.05 -8.65
#